data_AF-A0A846AJL4-F1
#
_entry.id   AF-A0A846AJL4-F1
#
_cell.length_a   1.000
_cell.length_b   1.000
_cell.length_c   1.000
_cell.angle_alpha   90.00
_cell.angle_beta   90.00
_cell.angle_gamma   90.00
#
_symmetry.space_group_name_H-M   'P 1'
#
loop_
_entity.id
_entity.type
_entity.pdbx_description
1 polymer ?
#
loop_
_entity_poly.entity_id
_entity_poly.type
_entity_poly.pdbx_seq_one_letter_code
_entity_poly.pdbx_strand_id
1 'polypeptide(L)'
;MKPNSKQFMCCNVLGFVTSTQPTNPMISTLIERLIFASRPMNTQDWLVVGVTLLIYGAIALPLGFNSRFLRVSQSFRNFKELFQGLVAIFFMPSLIEESIFRVLLLPHPTEKISTIMWCFWAALSLFLFIIYHPINALTFHPQGNPTFMKPIFLTLTGILGLVCTVAYQLTGCLWVVVIAHWAVVVIWQYWLGGKEKLYGSK
;
A
#
# COMPACT_ATOMS: atom_id res chain seq x y z
N MET A 1 -15.93 50.69 -22.97
CA MET A 1 -16.25 50.34 -21.56
C MET A 1 -16.37 48.82 -21.46
N LYS A 2 -15.44 48.16 -20.79
CA LYS A 2 -15.41 46.70 -20.56
C LYS A 2 -15.90 46.40 -19.13
N PRO A 3 -16.60 45.28 -18.88
CA PRO A 3 -17.07 44.94 -17.56
C PRO A 3 -16.01 44.26 -16.69
N ASN A 4 -16.19 44.45 -15.38
CA ASN A 4 -15.40 43.99 -14.24
C ASN A 4 -15.13 42.47 -14.19
N SER A 5 -13.86 42.09 -14.10
CA SER A 5 -13.43 40.79 -13.59
C SER A 5 -13.28 40.87 -12.06
N LYS A 6 -14.13 40.14 -11.33
CA LYS A 6 -13.94 39.89 -9.90
C LYS A 6 -12.69 39.02 -9.71
N GLN A 7 -11.68 39.59 -9.10
CA GLN A 7 -10.44 38.93 -8.70
C GLN A 7 -10.74 38.08 -7.45
N PHE A 8 -10.75 36.76 -7.61
CA PHE A 8 -10.77 35.84 -6.47
C PHE A 8 -9.41 35.92 -5.76
N MET A 9 -9.45 36.39 -4.53
CA MET A 9 -8.35 36.48 -3.60
C MET A 9 -7.96 35.06 -3.17
N CYS A 10 -6.92 34.49 -3.78
CA CYS A 10 -6.27 33.29 -3.26
C CYS A 10 -5.41 33.68 -2.07
N CYS A 11 -5.78 33.16 -0.90
CA CYS A 11 -5.08 33.31 0.36
C CYS A 11 -3.67 32.71 0.24
N ASN A 12 -2.64 33.56 0.38
CA ASN A 12 -1.26 33.15 0.57
C ASN A 12 -1.15 32.34 1.88
N VAL A 13 -1.15 31.01 1.79
CA VAL A 13 -0.74 30.11 2.87
C VAL A 13 0.53 29.40 2.45
N LEU A 14 1.56 30.15 2.05
CA LEU A 14 2.91 29.64 1.82
C LEU A 14 3.88 30.81 2.00
N GLY A 15 4.07 31.22 3.24
CA GLY A 15 4.96 32.31 3.60
C GLY A 15 5.64 32.03 4.93
N PHE A 16 6.33 30.89 5.06
CA PHE A 16 7.35 30.67 6.10
C PHE A 16 8.15 29.38 5.80
N VAL A 17 8.99 29.40 4.76
CA VAL A 17 10.21 28.57 4.72
C VAL A 17 11.30 29.39 4.02
N THR A 18 11.87 30.36 4.73
CA THR A 18 13.13 30.99 4.33
C THR A 18 14.28 30.32 5.06
N SER A 19 15.08 29.57 4.30
CA SER A 19 16.52 29.31 4.49
C SER A 19 17.00 28.71 5.82
N THR A 20 17.33 27.40 5.82
CA THR A 20 18.51 26.85 6.53
C THR A 20 18.96 25.48 5.95
N GLN A 21 20.21 25.42 5.47
CA GLN A 21 21.04 24.23 5.10
C GLN A 21 20.84 23.57 3.72
N PRO A 22 21.92 23.11 3.05
CA PRO A 22 21.81 22.24 1.89
C PRO A 22 21.38 20.86 2.39
N THR A 23 20.07 20.64 2.53
CA THR A 23 19.55 19.28 2.71
C THR A 23 20.03 18.44 1.53
N ASN A 24 20.65 17.29 1.80
CA ASN A 24 21.03 16.34 0.74
C ASN A 24 19.82 16.16 -0.19
N PRO A 25 19.96 16.37 -1.52
CA PRO A 25 18.83 16.34 -2.45
C PRO A 25 18.04 15.03 -2.36
N MET A 26 18.68 13.92 -1.99
CA MET A 26 18.00 12.64 -1.72
C MET A 26 17.02 12.75 -0.55
N ILE A 27 17.44 13.34 0.57
CA ILE A 27 16.62 13.48 1.78
C ILE A 27 15.43 14.41 1.52
N SER A 28 15.65 15.51 0.79
CA SER A 28 14.56 16.43 0.40
C SER A 28 13.48 15.70 -0.40
N THR A 29 13.87 14.94 -1.42
CA THR A 29 12.94 14.16 -2.24
C THR A 29 12.13 13.16 -1.42
N LEU A 30 12.76 12.44 -0.49
CA LEU A 30 12.04 11.48 0.36
C LEU A 30 11.01 12.16 1.28
N ILE A 31 11.36 13.32 1.85
CA ILE A 31 10.45 14.10 2.69
C ILE A 31 9.29 14.64 1.85
N GLU A 32 9.57 15.18 0.66
CA GLU A 32 8.54 15.70 -0.26
C GLU A 32 7.56 14.59 -0.66
N ARG A 33 8.05 13.40 -1.01
CA ARG A 33 7.20 12.23 -1.30
C ARG A 33 6.27 11.91 -0.14
N LEU A 34 6.78 11.88 1.09
CA LEU A 34 5.95 11.63 2.28
C LEU A 34 4.90 12.72 2.48
N ILE A 35 5.27 13.99 2.35
CA ILE A 35 4.34 15.12 2.54
C ILE A 35 3.23 15.06 1.49
N PHE A 36 3.58 14.94 0.20
CA PHE A 36 2.60 14.89 -0.87
C PHE A 36 1.69 13.66 -0.77
N ALA A 37 2.25 12.50 -0.45
CA ALA A 37 1.48 11.27 -0.34
C ALA A 37 0.54 11.24 0.87
N SER A 38 0.83 12.01 1.92
CA SER A 38 0.04 12.07 3.15
C SER A 38 -1.23 12.93 3.04
N ARG A 39 -1.52 13.51 1.85
CA ARG A 39 -2.74 14.29 1.62
C ARG A 39 -4.00 13.50 2.03
N PRO A 40 -5.05 14.13 2.56
CA PRO A 40 -6.30 13.44 2.86
C PRO A 40 -6.96 12.90 1.58
N MET A 41 -7.74 11.83 1.73
CA MET A 41 -8.51 11.25 0.63
C MET A 41 -9.70 12.12 0.25
N ASN A 42 -9.98 12.17 -1.05
CA ASN A 42 -11.20 12.73 -1.62
C ASN A 42 -12.14 11.62 -2.11
N THR A 43 -13.28 11.98 -2.71
CA THR A 43 -14.28 11.02 -3.21
C THR A 43 -13.76 10.10 -4.33
N GLN A 44 -12.90 10.60 -5.21
CA GLN A 44 -12.34 9.79 -6.31
C GLN A 44 -11.36 8.73 -5.79
N ASP A 45 -10.63 9.05 -4.72
CA ASP A 45 -9.72 8.10 -4.07
C ASP A 45 -10.48 6.86 -3.55
N TRP A 46 -11.68 7.04 -2.99
CA TRP A 46 -12.53 5.92 -2.57
C TRP A 46 -12.96 5.03 -3.72
N LEU A 47 -13.23 5.62 -4.89
CA LEU A 47 -13.51 4.84 -6.10
C LEU A 47 -12.29 4.02 -6.52
N VAL A 48 -11.08 4.60 -6.46
CA VAL A 48 -9.84 3.87 -6.74
C VAL A 48 -9.65 2.71 -5.77
N VAL A 49 -9.87 2.91 -4.45
CA VAL A 49 -9.83 1.82 -3.46
C VAL A 49 -10.80 0.69 -3.85
N GLY A 50 -12.07 1.03 -4.15
CA GLY A 50 -13.09 0.06 -4.52
C GLY A 50 -12.72 -0.74 -5.79
N VAL A 51 -12.24 -0.05 -6.83
CA VAL A 51 -11.81 -0.68 -8.09
C VAL A 51 -10.58 -1.55 -7.88
N THR A 52 -9.59 -1.09 -7.12
CA THR A 52 -8.39 -1.86 -6.77
C THR A 52 -8.74 -3.15 -6.05
N LEU A 53 -9.64 -3.08 -5.05
CA LEU A 53 -10.11 -4.27 -4.33
C LEU A 53 -10.89 -5.22 -5.24
N LEU A 54 -11.73 -4.69 -6.14
CA LEU A 54 -12.49 -5.49 -7.08
C LEU A 54 -11.58 -6.23 -8.07
N ILE A 55 -10.62 -5.52 -8.67
CA ILE A 55 -9.64 -6.10 -9.61
C ILE A 55 -8.80 -7.16 -8.89
N TYR A 56 -8.28 -6.84 -7.70
CA TYR A 56 -7.53 -7.79 -6.90
C TYR A 56 -8.37 -9.03 -6.59
N GLY A 57 -9.57 -8.85 -6.04
CA GLY A 57 -10.46 -9.95 -5.67
C GLY A 57 -10.85 -10.84 -6.85
N ALA A 58 -11.13 -10.24 -8.02
CA ALA A 58 -11.48 -10.96 -9.24
C ALA A 58 -10.37 -11.91 -9.71
N ILE A 59 -9.10 -11.61 -9.41
CA ILE A 59 -7.95 -12.46 -9.76
C ILE A 59 -7.59 -13.39 -8.59
N ALA A 60 -7.51 -12.83 -7.38
CA ALA A 60 -7.00 -13.50 -6.20
C ALA A 60 -7.95 -14.59 -5.69
N LEU A 61 -9.27 -14.38 -5.74
CA LEU A 61 -10.23 -15.37 -5.26
C LEU A 61 -10.20 -16.64 -6.12
N PRO A 62 -10.36 -16.60 -7.46
CA PRO A 62 -10.28 -17.81 -8.27
C PRO A 62 -8.93 -18.52 -8.14
N LEU A 63 -7.83 -17.77 -8.22
CA LEU A 63 -6.49 -18.34 -8.15
C LEU A 63 -6.22 -18.97 -6.77
N GLY A 64 -6.62 -18.29 -5.71
CA GLY A 64 -6.42 -18.73 -4.33
C GLY A 64 -7.27 -19.94 -3.95
N PHE A 65 -8.52 -20.03 -4.40
CA PHE A 65 -9.35 -21.21 -4.17
C PHE A 65 -8.90 -22.41 -5.03
N ASN A 66 -8.57 -22.19 -6.31
CA ASN A 66 -8.12 -23.27 -7.21
C ASN A 66 -6.81 -23.91 -6.74
N SER A 67 -5.91 -23.11 -6.17
CA SER A 67 -4.65 -23.58 -5.57
C SER A 67 -4.81 -24.18 -4.17
N ARG A 68 -6.04 -24.19 -3.61
CA ARG A 68 -6.35 -24.57 -2.22
C ARG A 68 -5.59 -23.74 -1.18
N PHE A 69 -5.09 -22.58 -1.60
CA PHE A 69 -4.42 -21.65 -0.70
C PHE A 69 -5.46 -20.95 0.17
N LEU A 70 -6.50 -20.36 -0.41
CA LEU A 70 -7.59 -19.75 0.33
C LEU A 70 -8.57 -20.82 0.82
N ARG A 71 -9.03 -20.67 2.05
CA ARG A 71 -10.06 -21.51 2.65
C ARG A 71 -10.97 -20.63 3.49
N VAL A 72 -12.28 -20.72 3.29
CA VAL A 72 -13.21 -19.98 4.13
C VAL A 72 -13.11 -20.51 5.56
N SER A 73 -12.68 -19.65 6.48
CA SER A 73 -12.61 -19.93 7.92
C SER A 73 -12.71 -18.63 8.69
N GLN A 74 -13.41 -18.64 9.82
CA GLN A 74 -13.49 -17.49 10.70
C GLN A 74 -12.44 -17.60 11.80
N SER A 75 -11.48 -16.67 11.81
CA SER A 75 -10.26 -16.79 12.62
C SER A 75 -10.15 -15.77 13.77
N PHE A 76 -11.27 -15.50 14.45
CA PHE A 76 -11.31 -14.67 15.65
C PHE A 76 -12.25 -15.26 16.71
N ARG A 77 -11.83 -15.23 17.98
CA ARG A 77 -12.63 -15.78 19.09
C ARG A 77 -13.60 -14.74 19.67
N ASN A 78 -13.21 -13.46 19.65
CA ASN A 78 -13.98 -12.36 20.18
C ASN A 78 -13.62 -11.04 19.49
N PHE A 79 -14.43 -10.00 19.71
CA PHE A 79 -14.23 -8.68 19.11
C PHE A 79 -12.93 -8.00 19.55
N LYS A 80 -12.43 -8.27 20.76
CA LYS A 80 -11.16 -7.71 21.24
C LYS A 80 -9.98 -8.24 20.41
N GLU A 81 -9.93 -9.54 20.15
CA GLU A 81 -8.90 -10.16 19.30
C GLU A 81 -8.98 -9.62 17.87
N LEU A 82 -10.19 -9.48 17.32
CA LEU A 82 -10.39 -8.90 16.00
C LEU A 82 -9.86 -7.46 15.96
N PHE A 83 -10.29 -6.60 16.88
CA PHE A 83 -9.88 -5.19 16.93
C PHE A 83 -8.36 -5.03 17.07
N GLN A 84 -7.73 -5.78 17.99
CA GLN A 84 -6.28 -5.77 18.13
C GLN A 84 -5.57 -6.18 16.84
N GLY A 85 -6.09 -7.19 16.15
CA GLY A 85 -5.56 -7.62 14.86
C GLY A 85 -5.75 -6.60 13.74
N LEU A 86 -6.92 -5.96 13.67
CA LEU A 86 -7.18 -4.90 12.69
C LEU A 86 -6.18 -3.74 12.85
N VAL A 87 -5.95 -3.30 14.08
CA VAL A 87 -4.96 -2.25 14.39
C VAL A 87 -3.54 -2.72 14.08
N ALA A 88 -3.18 -3.95 14.48
CA ALA A 88 -1.86 -4.49 14.20
C ALA A 88 -1.57 -4.55 12.68
N ILE A 89 -2.49 -5.13 11.90
CA ILE A 89 -2.38 -5.26 10.44
C ILE A 89 -2.31 -3.89 9.76
N PHE A 90 -3.03 -2.89 10.29
CA PHE A 90 -3.00 -1.53 9.77
C PHE A 90 -1.60 -0.93 9.83
N PHE A 91 -0.90 -1.05 10.96
CA PHE A 91 0.47 -0.53 11.08
C PHE A 91 1.49 -1.44 10.39
N MET A 92 1.38 -2.76 10.61
CA MET A 92 2.22 -3.80 10.03
C MET A 92 1.36 -4.98 9.59
N PRO A 93 1.23 -5.25 8.28
CA PRO A 93 2.10 -4.76 7.20
C PRO A 93 1.72 -3.39 6.60
N SER A 94 0.46 -2.97 6.64
CA SER A 94 -0.07 -2.08 5.60
C SER A 94 0.54 -0.67 5.56
N LEU A 95 0.60 0.06 6.66
CA LEU A 95 1.11 1.42 6.67
C LEU A 95 2.60 1.46 6.36
N ILE A 96 3.39 0.62 7.04
CA ILE A 96 4.85 0.68 6.94
C ILE A 96 5.34 0.14 5.60
N GLU A 97 4.80 -0.98 5.12
CA GLU A 97 5.20 -1.52 3.81
C GLU A 97 4.84 -0.57 2.68
N GLU A 98 3.61 -0.02 2.65
CA GLU A 98 3.24 0.92 1.59
C GLU A 98 4.03 2.24 1.67
N SER A 99 4.34 2.71 2.88
CA SER A 99 5.23 3.87 3.03
C SER A 99 6.61 3.60 2.43
N ILE A 100 7.20 2.43 2.67
CA ILE A 100 8.53 2.10 2.15
C ILE A 100 8.48 1.87 0.63
N PHE A 101 7.63 0.97 0.17
CA PHE A 101 7.66 0.49 -1.22
C PHE A 101 6.96 1.45 -2.19
N ARG A 102 5.87 2.12 -1.78
CA ARG A 102 5.07 2.98 -2.68
C ARG A 102 5.34 4.45 -2.48
N VAL A 103 5.70 4.90 -1.28
CA VAL A 103 5.98 6.32 -1.05
C VAL A 103 7.47 6.63 -1.14
N LEU A 104 8.31 5.96 -0.37
CA LEU A 104 9.74 6.31 -0.31
C LEU A 104 10.48 5.86 -1.57
N LEU A 105 10.28 4.61 -1.99
CA LEU A 105 11.03 4.01 -3.10
C LEU A 105 10.51 4.44 -4.48
N LEU A 106 9.19 4.53 -4.65
CA LEU A 106 8.56 4.83 -5.91
C LEU A 106 8.38 6.36 -6.09
N PRO A 107 8.81 6.95 -7.22
CA PRO A 107 8.59 8.35 -7.49
C PRO A 107 7.10 8.74 -7.47
N HIS A 108 6.80 9.84 -6.78
CA HIS A 108 5.46 10.39 -6.68
C HIS A 108 4.99 10.88 -8.07
N PRO A 109 3.69 10.75 -8.42
CA PRO A 109 3.18 11.12 -9.76
C PRO A 109 3.43 12.57 -10.18
N THR A 110 3.69 13.48 -9.25
CA THR A 110 4.01 14.89 -9.53
C THR A 110 5.50 15.14 -9.82
N GLU A 111 6.36 14.15 -9.59
CA GLU A 111 7.78 14.24 -9.93
C GLU A 111 7.96 14.19 -11.45
N LYS A 112 8.77 15.11 -11.98
CA LYS A 112 9.05 15.19 -13.42
C LYS A 112 10.16 14.20 -13.81
N ILE A 113 9.79 12.93 -13.93
CA ILE A 113 10.68 11.87 -14.43
C ILE A 113 10.12 11.22 -15.70
N SER A 114 10.99 10.59 -16.48
CA SER A 114 10.55 9.88 -17.69
C SER A 114 9.74 8.63 -17.33
N THR A 115 8.81 8.25 -18.20
CA THR A 115 7.99 7.03 -18.03
C THR A 115 8.86 5.78 -17.89
N ILE A 116 9.96 5.68 -18.64
CA ILE A 116 10.88 4.54 -18.57
C ILE A 116 11.53 4.47 -17.18
N MET A 117 12.00 5.59 -16.64
CA MET A 117 12.57 5.66 -15.30
C MET A 117 11.53 5.29 -14.24
N TRP A 118 10.31 5.80 -14.39
CA TRP A 118 9.21 5.46 -13.47
C TRP A 118 8.92 3.95 -13.49
N CYS A 119 8.81 3.35 -14.68
CA CYS A 119 8.60 1.90 -14.83
C CYS A 119 9.72 1.07 -14.21
N PHE A 120 10.98 1.53 -14.32
CA PHE A 120 12.10 0.88 -13.64
C PHE A 120 11.93 0.87 -12.11
N TRP A 121 11.60 2.02 -11.51
CA TRP A 121 11.36 2.10 -10.06
C TRP A 121 10.13 1.31 -9.62
N ALA A 122 9.07 1.28 -10.43
CA ALA A 122 7.89 0.45 -10.20
C ALA A 122 8.23 -1.05 -10.19
N ALA A 123 9.01 -1.50 -11.17
CA ALA A 123 9.47 -2.89 -11.25
C ALA A 123 10.39 -3.25 -10.07
N LEU A 124 11.34 -2.37 -9.73
CA LEU A 124 12.25 -2.57 -8.61
C LEU A 124 11.49 -2.63 -7.27
N SER A 125 10.55 -1.70 -7.06
CA SER A 125 9.72 -1.68 -5.85
C SER A 125 8.88 -2.94 -5.72
N LEU A 126 8.23 -3.37 -6.80
CA LEU A 126 7.44 -4.60 -6.80
C LEU A 126 8.32 -5.84 -6.52
N PHE A 127 9.49 -5.93 -7.13
CA PHE A 127 10.44 -7.02 -6.90
C PHE A 127 10.90 -7.08 -5.45
N LEU A 128 11.31 -5.95 -4.87
CA LEU A 128 11.74 -5.87 -3.47
C LEU A 128 10.59 -6.18 -2.51
N PHE A 129 9.37 -5.73 -2.81
CA PHE A 129 8.17 -6.07 -2.05
C PHE A 129 7.92 -7.58 -2.02
N ILE A 130 8.06 -8.27 -3.16
CA ILE A 130 7.88 -9.73 -3.23
C ILE A 130 8.97 -10.45 -2.44
N ILE A 131 10.24 -10.09 -2.63
CA ILE A 131 11.39 -10.73 -1.95
C ILE A 131 11.44 -10.43 -0.46
N TYR A 132 10.91 -9.28 -0.04
CA TYR A 132 10.78 -8.96 1.38
C TYR A 132 10.01 -10.06 2.14
N HIS A 133 9.03 -10.73 1.53
CA HIS A 133 8.23 -11.73 2.22
C HIS A 133 9.02 -13.00 2.62
N PRO A 134 9.79 -13.64 1.71
CA PRO A 134 10.74 -14.69 2.08
C PRO A 134 11.76 -14.24 3.12
N ILE A 135 12.32 -13.03 2.97
CA ILE A 135 13.30 -12.49 3.95
C ILE A 135 12.64 -12.34 5.32
N ASN A 136 11.44 -11.77 5.37
CA ASN A 136 10.66 -11.59 6.59
C ASN A 136 10.41 -12.94 7.27
N ALA A 137 10.06 -13.97 6.50
CA ALA A 137 9.89 -15.34 6.99
C ALA A 137 11.17 -16.00 7.51
N LEU A 138 12.36 -15.53 7.11
CA LEU A 138 13.63 -16.05 7.60
C LEU A 138 14.19 -15.25 8.79
N THR A 139 13.68 -14.04 9.04
CA THR A 139 14.28 -13.09 9.96
C THR A 139 13.30 -12.61 11.02
N PHE A 140 12.37 -11.72 10.67
CA PHE A 140 11.51 -11.02 11.63
C PHE A 140 10.22 -11.77 11.97
N HIS A 141 9.72 -12.62 11.06
CA HIS A 141 8.51 -13.41 11.25
C HIS A 141 8.66 -14.89 10.87
N PRO A 142 9.48 -15.68 11.60
CA PRO A 142 9.72 -17.10 11.29
C PRO A 142 8.47 -17.97 11.22
N GLN A 143 7.42 -17.63 11.97
CA GLN A 143 6.14 -18.35 11.93
C GLN A 143 5.47 -18.28 10.55
N GLY A 144 5.75 -17.22 9.78
CA GLY A 144 5.26 -17.05 8.42
C GLY A 144 5.95 -17.93 7.37
N ASN A 145 7.06 -18.59 7.69
CA ASN A 145 7.88 -19.35 6.72
C ASN A 145 7.07 -20.37 5.89
N PRO A 146 6.20 -21.22 6.47
CA PRO A 146 5.38 -22.17 5.70
C PRO A 146 4.42 -21.52 4.70
N THR A 147 4.26 -20.19 4.77
CA THR A 147 3.32 -19.41 3.95
C THR A 147 4.07 -18.46 3.03
N PHE A 148 4.99 -17.65 3.54
CA PHE A 148 5.69 -16.61 2.78
C PHE A 148 6.71 -17.16 1.79
N MET A 149 7.08 -18.45 1.90
CA MET A 149 7.90 -19.14 0.90
C MET A 149 7.07 -19.76 -0.23
N LYS A 150 5.74 -19.82 -0.11
CA LYS A 150 4.90 -20.53 -1.10
C LYS A 150 4.75 -19.70 -2.38
N PRO A 151 5.00 -20.27 -3.57
CA PRO A 151 4.87 -19.55 -4.84
C PRO A 151 3.50 -18.91 -5.05
N ILE A 152 2.42 -19.58 -4.61
CA ILE A 152 1.06 -19.04 -4.69
C ILE A 152 0.88 -17.80 -3.80
N PHE A 153 1.44 -17.80 -2.59
CA PHE A 153 1.40 -16.63 -1.72
C PHE A 153 2.15 -15.47 -2.37
N LEU A 154 3.38 -15.72 -2.85
CA LEU A 154 4.19 -14.70 -3.53
C LEU A 154 3.51 -14.16 -4.79
N THR A 155 2.76 -14.99 -5.52
CA THR A 155 1.99 -14.57 -6.69
C THR A 155 0.83 -13.66 -6.27
N LEU A 156 0.04 -14.05 -5.27
CA LEU A 156 -1.06 -13.22 -4.76
C LEU A 156 -0.57 -11.91 -4.16
N THR A 157 0.52 -11.95 -3.40
CA THR A 157 1.19 -10.77 -2.86
C THR A 157 1.76 -9.90 -3.99
N GLY A 158 2.39 -10.50 -5.01
CA GLY A 158 2.87 -9.76 -6.18
C GLY A 158 1.74 -9.05 -6.94
N ILE A 159 0.59 -9.71 -7.11
CA ILE A 159 -0.60 -9.09 -7.71
C ILE A 159 -1.11 -7.94 -6.84
N LEU A 160 -1.18 -8.13 -5.52
CA LEU A 160 -1.55 -7.07 -4.58
C LEU A 160 -0.62 -5.86 -4.71
N GLY A 161 0.69 -6.14 -4.70
CA GLY A 161 1.70 -5.11 -4.85
C GLY A 161 1.62 -4.37 -6.18
N LEU A 162 1.29 -5.07 -7.27
CA LEU A 162 1.11 -4.48 -8.58
C LEU A 162 -0.11 -3.55 -8.62
N VAL A 163 -1.27 -4.01 -8.14
CA VAL A 163 -2.49 -3.18 -8.14
C VAL A 163 -2.37 -1.99 -7.20
N CYS A 164 -1.66 -2.12 -6.07
CA CYS A 164 -1.32 -1.00 -5.19
C CYS A 164 -0.38 -0.01 -5.89
N THR A 165 0.63 -0.48 -6.61
CA THR A 165 1.53 0.39 -7.41
C THR A 165 0.74 1.19 -8.46
N VAL A 166 -0.20 0.56 -9.16
CA VAL A 166 -1.08 1.26 -10.12
C VAL A 166 -1.98 2.27 -9.40
N ALA A 167 -2.61 1.88 -8.29
CA ALA A 167 -3.47 2.78 -7.51
C ALA A 167 -2.71 4.01 -6.98
N TYR A 168 -1.47 3.81 -6.53
CA TYR A 168 -0.60 4.90 -6.11
C TYR A 168 -0.21 5.79 -7.29
N GLN A 169 0.09 5.24 -8.46
CA GLN A 169 0.39 6.06 -9.64
C GLN A 169 -0.78 6.94 -10.07
N LEU A 170 -2.01 6.44 -9.92
CA LEU A 170 -3.21 7.18 -10.26
C LEU A 170 -3.53 8.31 -9.27
N THR A 171 -3.20 8.12 -8.00
CA THR A 171 -3.70 9.00 -6.92
C THR A 171 -2.63 9.80 -6.21
N GLY A 172 -1.39 9.31 -6.21
CA GLY A 172 -0.29 9.77 -5.38
C GLY A 172 -0.56 9.66 -3.88
N CYS A 173 -1.60 8.95 -3.43
CA CYS A 173 -2.07 9.00 -2.05
C CYS A 173 -1.70 7.73 -1.26
N LEU A 174 -1.01 7.90 -0.14
CA LEU A 174 -0.65 6.80 0.77
C LEU A 174 -1.90 6.09 1.30
N TRP A 175 -2.92 6.84 1.71
CA TRP A 175 -4.11 6.25 2.35
C TRP A 175 -4.88 5.31 1.43
N VAL A 176 -4.89 5.58 0.12
CA VAL A 176 -5.51 4.70 -0.88
C VAL A 176 -4.89 3.31 -0.85
N VAL A 177 -3.55 3.24 -0.93
CA VAL A 177 -2.85 1.94 -0.95
C VAL A 177 -2.83 1.28 0.42
N VAL A 178 -2.74 2.04 1.51
CA VAL A 178 -2.80 1.50 2.88
C VAL A 178 -4.14 0.84 3.15
N ILE A 179 -5.26 1.51 2.82
CA ILE A 179 -6.60 0.96 3.05
C ILE A 179 -6.84 -0.26 2.16
N ALA A 180 -6.44 -0.22 0.89
CA ALA A 180 -6.60 -1.35 -0.02
C ALA A 180 -5.79 -2.57 0.44
N HIS A 181 -4.50 -2.39 0.75
CA HIS A 181 -3.65 -3.46 1.27
C HIS A 181 -4.19 -4.00 2.60
N TRP A 182 -4.53 -3.09 3.54
CA TRP A 182 -5.10 -3.45 4.83
C TRP A 182 -6.34 -4.31 4.71
N ALA A 183 -7.32 -3.89 3.90
CA ALA A 183 -8.55 -4.65 3.68
C ALA A 183 -8.25 -6.05 3.13
N VAL A 184 -7.35 -6.18 2.15
CA VAL A 184 -6.96 -7.48 1.59
C VAL A 184 -6.36 -8.41 2.65
N VAL A 185 -5.40 -7.92 3.45
CA VAL A 185 -4.72 -8.74 4.46
C VAL A 185 -5.68 -9.09 5.60
N VAL A 186 -6.54 -8.17 6.01
CA VAL A 186 -7.59 -8.41 7.01
C VAL A 186 -8.56 -9.49 6.54
N ILE A 187 -9.09 -9.36 5.31
CA ILE A 187 -10.01 -10.34 4.73
C ILE A 187 -9.32 -11.71 4.64
N TRP A 188 -8.09 -11.74 4.17
CA TRP A 188 -7.33 -12.99 4.05
C TRP A 188 -7.09 -13.66 5.40
N GLN A 189 -6.60 -12.92 6.40
CA GLN A 189 -6.26 -13.48 7.70
C GLN A 189 -7.50 -13.98 8.45
N TYR A 190 -8.59 -13.22 8.46
CA TYR A 190 -9.73 -13.50 9.34
C TYR A 190 -10.87 -14.28 8.71
N TRP A 191 -10.97 -14.31 7.38
CA TRP A 191 -12.06 -14.99 6.67
C TRP A 191 -11.60 -16.02 5.63
N LEU A 192 -10.34 -15.97 5.16
CA LEU A 192 -9.85 -16.83 4.06
C LEU A 192 -8.65 -17.71 4.46
N GLY A 193 -8.53 -18.03 5.74
CA GLY A 193 -7.59 -19.05 6.22
C GLY A 193 -6.15 -18.57 6.38
N GLY A 194 -5.89 -17.27 6.32
CA GLY A 194 -4.54 -16.72 6.45
C GLY A 194 -3.98 -16.84 7.86
N LYS A 195 -4.80 -16.59 8.89
CA LYS A 195 -4.32 -16.58 10.28
C LYS A 195 -3.95 -17.98 10.77
N GLU A 196 -4.69 -19.02 10.37
CA GLU A 196 -4.34 -20.41 10.68
C GLU A 196 -3.04 -20.84 9.98
N LYS A 197 -2.73 -20.28 8.81
CA LYS A 197 -1.47 -20.55 8.12
C LYS A 197 -0.26 -19.85 8.74
N LEU A 198 -0.47 -18.72 9.43
CA LEU A 198 0.59 -17.97 10.08
C LEU A 198 0.82 -18.41 11.53
N TYR A 199 -0.24 -18.79 12.24
CA TYR A 199 -0.18 -19.04 13.68
C TYR A 199 -0.69 -20.42 14.11
N GLY A 200 -1.09 -21.27 13.15
CA GLY A 200 -1.71 -22.57 13.42
C GLY A 200 -3.21 -22.47 13.68
N SER A 201 -3.92 -23.61 13.57
CA SER A 201 -5.30 -23.72 14.02
C SER A 201 -5.35 -23.68 15.55
N LYS A 202 -6.11 -22.74 16.08
CA LYS A 202 -6.38 -22.56 17.50
C LYS A 202 -7.53 -23.43 17.99
#